data_AF-A0A505IDT1-F1
#
_entry.id   AF-A0A505IDT1-F1
#
_cell.length_a   1.000
_cell.length_b   1.000
_cell.length_c   1.000
_cell.angle_alpha   90.00
_cell.angle_beta   90.00
_cell.angle_gamma   90.00
#
_symmetry.space_group_name_H-M   'P 1'
#
loop_
_entity.id
_entity.type
_entity.pdbx_description
1 polymer ?
#
loop_
_entity_poly.entity_id
_entity_poly.type
_entity_poly.pdbx_seq_one_letter_code
_entity_poly.pdbx_strand_id
1 'polypeptide(L)'
;MRSQVQAAKEYKPETIYERLRRLEIQLDQHQQENQFYGVFFDLYKELHAIVIGVSQNLILQSYFEPESIPARDPFIYDAIRQLNAALTHAKAAEVQAEANWKTYWNISPTADVPTSWI
;
A
#
# COMPACT_ATOMS: atom_id res chain seq x y z
N MET A 1 -7.20 -42.23 20.91
CA MET A 1 -7.88 -40.91 20.92
C MET A 1 -7.81 -40.34 22.33
N ARG A 2 -7.02 -39.27 22.56
CA ARG A 2 -6.99 -38.58 23.87
C ARG A 2 -8.36 -37.94 24.12
N SER A 3 -8.94 -38.13 25.30
CA SER A 3 -10.23 -37.54 25.63
C SER A 3 -10.07 -36.02 25.80
N GLN A 4 -11.04 -35.24 25.32
CA GLN A 4 -11.03 -33.77 25.46
C GLN A 4 -10.87 -33.32 26.93
N VAL A 5 -11.29 -34.16 27.88
CA VAL A 5 -11.16 -33.97 29.33
C VAL A 5 -9.69 -34.09 29.80
N GLN A 6 -8.88 -34.96 29.18
CA GLN A 6 -7.44 -35.03 29.44
C GLN A 6 -6.71 -33.82 28.87
N ALA A 7 -7.13 -33.32 27.70
CA ALA A 7 -6.57 -32.10 27.10
C ALA A 7 -6.87 -30.84 27.94
N ALA A 8 -8.08 -30.75 28.53
CA ALA A 8 -8.44 -29.66 29.44
C ALA A 8 -7.69 -29.71 30.79
N LYS A 9 -7.26 -30.89 31.25
CA LYS A 9 -6.40 -31.04 32.43
C LYS A 9 -4.94 -30.63 32.18
N GLU A 10 -4.46 -30.73 30.94
CA GLU A 10 -3.13 -30.27 30.53
C GLU A 10 -3.10 -28.75 30.24
N TYR A 11 -4.26 -28.11 30.10
CA TYR A 11 -4.39 -26.69 29.80
C TYR A 11 -4.14 -25.84 31.06
N LYS A 12 -2.95 -25.24 31.16
CA LYS A 12 -2.71 -24.18 32.15
C LYS A 12 -3.53 -22.95 31.76
N PRO A 13 -4.42 -22.44 32.63
CA PRO A 13 -5.10 -21.18 32.37
C PRO A 13 -4.03 -20.08 32.29
N GLU A 14 -4.05 -19.35 31.17
CA GLU A 14 -3.18 -18.23 30.91
C GLU A 14 -3.35 -17.19 32.02
N THR A 15 -2.25 -16.74 32.61
CA THR A 15 -2.31 -15.72 33.65
C THR A 15 -2.73 -14.38 33.03
N ILE A 16 -3.32 -13.50 33.84
CA ILE A 16 -3.73 -12.16 33.39
C ILE A 16 -2.53 -11.40 32.78
N TYR A 17 -1.34 -11.55 33.36
CA TYR A 17 -0.11 -10.94 32.86
C TYR A 17 0.32 -11.48 31.50
N GLU A 18 0.27 -12.80 31.29
CA GLU A 18 0.56 -13.41 29.98
C GLU A 18 -0.44 -12.95 28.92
N ARG A 19 -1.73 -12.86 29.28
CA ARG A 19 -2.77 -12.36 28.40
C ARG A 19 -2.57 -10.89 28.03
N LEU A 20 -2.22 -10.03 28.99
CA LEU A 20 -1.94 -8.61 28.74
C LEU A 20 -0.74 -8.46 27.79
N ARG A 21 0.36 -9.15 28.07
CA ARG A 21 1.57 -9.11 27.23
C ARG A 21 1.28 -9.55 25.80
N ARG A 22 0.46 -10.60 25.61
CA ARG A 22 0.04 -11.04 24.27
C ARG A 22 -0.77 -9.96 23.56
N LEU A 23 -1.71 -9.33 24.25
CA LEU A 23 -2.56 -8.28 23.67
C LEU A 23 -1.75 -7.05 23.28
N GLU A 24 -0.74 -6.67 24.08
CA GLU A 24 0.17 -5.57 23.74
C GLU A 24 0.95 -5.85 22.45
N ILE A 25 1.47 -7.07 22.30
CA ILE A 25 2.16 -7.50 21.08
C ILE A 25 1.21 -7.47 19.89
N GLN A 26 -0.01 -7.99 20.05
CA GLN A 26 -1.02 -7.97 18.99
C GLN A 26 -1.41 -6.55 18.58
N LEU A 27 -1.54 -5.65 19.55
CA LEU A 27 -1.87 -4.25 19.28
C LEU A 27 -0.76 -3.58 18.47
N ASP A 28 0.50 -3.78 18.85
CA ASP A 28 1.64 -3.23 18.11
C ASP A 28 1.68 -3.77 16.66
N GLN A 29 1.48 -5.08 16.49
CA GLN A 29 1.39 -5.72 15.17
C GLN A 29 0.28 -5.10 14.31
N HIS A 30 -0.92 -4.95 14.85
CA HIS A 30 -2.04 -4.35 14.12
C HIS A 30 -1.82 -2.86 13.80
N GLN A 31 -1.15 -2.13 14.68
CA GLN A 31 -0.80 -0.73 14.40
C GLN A 31 0.17 -0.63 13.24
N GLN A 32 1.14 -1.53 13.16
CA GLN A 32 2.15 -1.56 12.10
C GLN A 32 1.56 -2.01 10.76
N GLU A 33 0.64 -2.98 10.79
CA GLU A 33 -0.15 -3.36 9.62
C GLU A 33 -1.01 -2.20 9.11
N ASN A 34 -1.74 -1.52 10.01
CA ASN A 34 -2.56 -0.37 9.65
C ASN A 34 -1.74 0.78 9.07
N GLN A 35 -0.56 1.06 9.63
CA GLN A 35 0.35 2.07 9.10
C GLN A 35 0.82 1.69 7.69
N PHE A 36 1.22 0.44 7.50
CA PHE A 36 1.64 -0.08 6.20
C PHE A 36 0.53 0.11 5.16
N TYR A 37 -0.67 -0.47 5.39
CA TYR A 37 -1.77 -0.35 4.44
C TYR A 37 -2.28 1.09 4.27
N GLY A 38 -2.18 1.92 5.33
CA GLY A 38 -2.48 3.34 5.27
C GLY A 38 -1.62 4.08 4.25
N VAL A 39 -0.31 3.80 4.22
CA VAL A 39 0.61 4.39 3.24
C VAL A 39 0.22 4.02 1.80
N PHE A 40 -0.10 2.74 1.53
CA PHE A 40 -0.55 2.33 0.18
C PHE A 40 -1.85 3.00 -0.23
N PHE A 41 -2.79 3.14 0.71
CA PHE A 41 -4.05 3.80 0.45
C PHE A 41 -3.86 5.29 0.11
N ASP A 42 -2.99 5.98 0.85
CA ASP A 42 -2.68 7.38 0.59
C ASP A 42 -1.97 7.57 -0.77
N LEU A 43 -1.01 6.70 -1.10
CA LEU A 43 -0.34 6.70 -2.41
C LEU A 43 -1.32 6.45 -3.57
N TYR A 44 -2.21 5.48 -3.40
CA TYR A 44 -3.26 5.21 -4.39
C TYR A 44 -4.17 6.42 -4.57
N LYS A 45 -4.61 7.04 -3.48
CA LYS A 45 -5.49 8.21 -3.51
C LYS A 45 -4.84 9.39 -4.21
N GLU A 46 -3.55 9.64 -3.95
CA GLU A 46 -2.77 10.69 -4.62
C GLU A 46 -2.65 10.41 -6.12
N LEU A 47 -2.24 9.20 -6.50
CA LEU A 47 -2.12 8.80 -7.90
C LEU A 47 -3.46 8.92 -8.62
N HIS A 48 -4.54 8.45 -7.99
CA HIS A 48 -5.89 8.56 -8.52
C HIS A 48 -6.30 10.02 -8.74
N ALA A 49 -6.02 10.92 -7.79
CA ALA A 49 -6.32 12.35 -7.95
C ALA A 49 -5.58 12.96 -9.15
N ILE A 50 -4.31 12.62 -9.34
CA ILE A 50 -3.51 13.10 -10.48
C ILE A 50 -4.06 12.55 -11.80
N VAL A 51 -4.39 11.25 -11.85
CA VAL A 51 -4.98 10.62 -13.05
C VAL A 51 -6.30 11.27 -13.43
N ILE A 52 -7.18 11.53 -12.46
CA ILE A 52 -8.45 12.22 -12.70
C ILE A 52 -8.21 13.64 -13.21
N GLY A 53 -7.31 14.40 -12.57
CA GLY A 53 -7.00 15.77 -12.98
C GLY A 53 -6.44 15.84 -14.41
N VAL A 54 -5.48 14.99 -14.75
CA VAL A 54 -4.92 14.90 -16.11
C VAL A 54 -5.99 14.46 -17.11
N SER A 55 -6.84 13.50 -16.76
CA SER A 55 -7.92 13.02 -17.63
C SER A 55 -8.93 14.13 -17.93
N GLN A 56 -9.36 14.88 -16.91
CA GLN A 56 -10.28 16.01 -17.08
C GLN A 56 -9.67 17.09 -17.97
N ASN A 57 -8.39 17.41 -17.76
CA ASN A 57 -7.64 18.36 -18.55
C ASN A 57 -7.58 17.94 -20.04
N LEU A 58 -7.28 16.66 -20.33
CA LEU A 58 -7.27 16.12 -21.69
C LEU A 58 -8.65 16.12 -22.35
N ILE A 59 -9.68 15.76 -21.58
CA ILE A 59 -11.07 15.77 -22.06
C ILE A 59 -11.47 17.20 -22.45
N LEU A 60 -11.21 18.19 -21.60
CA LEU A 60 -11.52 19.59 -21.88
C LEU A 60 -10.81 20.06 -23.16
N GLN A 61 -9.53 19.75 -23.32
CA GLN A 61 -8.81 20.12 -24.54
C GLN A 61 -9.41 19.50 -25.81
N SER A 62 -9.84 18.24 -25.76
CA SER A 62 -10.49 17.58 -26.90
C SER A 62 -11.76 18.29 -27.37
N TYR A 63 -12.44 19.01 -26.46
CA TYR A 63 -13.63 19.79 -26.79
C TYR A 63 -13.34 21.19 -27.34
N PHE A 64 -12.18 21.78 -27.02
CA PHE A 64 -11.85 23.15 -27.42
C PHE A 64 -10.92 23.23 -28.65
N GLU A 65 -10.03 22.25 -28.87
CA GLU A 65 -9.08 22.25 -29.98
C GLU A 65 -8.97 20.87 -30.66
N PRO A 66 -10.00 20.39 -31.38
CA PRO A 66 -10.00 19.06 -32.00
C PRO A 66 -9.08 18.92 -33.22
N GLU A 67 -8.56 20.01 -33.79
CA GLU A 67 -7.76 20.01 -35.01
C GLU A 67 -6.24 20.05 -34.78
N SER A 68 -5.77 20.07 -33.53
CA SER A 68 -4.33 20.00 -33.24
C SER A 68 -3.79 18.59 -33.54
N ILE A 69 -2.68 18.51 -34.29
CA ILE A 69 -2.04 17.23 -34.59
C ILE A 69 -1.52 16.62 -33.28
N PRO A 70 -1.99 15.42 -32.84
CA PRO A 70 -1.70 14.88 -31.51
C PRO A 70 -0.21 14.71 -31.19
N ALA A 71 0.61 14.52 -32.23
CA ALA A 71 2.03 14.21 -32.10
C ALA A 71 2.93 15.41 -31.71
N ARG A 72 2.39 16.65 -31.71
CA ARG A 72 3.14 17.86 -31.34
C ARG A 72 2.42 18.74 -30.32
N ASP A 73 1.33 18.23 -29.75
CA ASP A 73 0.57 18.97 -28.76
C ASP A 73 1.36 19.02 -27.44
N PRO A 74 1.84 20.21 -27.00
CA PRO A 74 2.61 20.34 -25.76
C PRO A 74 1.86 19.78 -24.55
N PHE A 75 0.53 19.80 -24.60
CA PHE A 75 -0.31 19.39 -23.49
C PHE A 75 -0.37 17.86 -23.31
N ILE A 76 -0.41 17.10 -24.41
CA ILE A 76 -0.34 15.63 -24.33
C ILE A 76 1.01 15.21 -23.76
N TYR A 77 2.09 15.88 -24.18
CA TYR A 77 3.42 15.62 -23.64
C TYR A 77 3.50 15.96 -22.14
N ASP A 78 2.95 17.10 -21.72
CA ASP A 78 2.89 17.50 -20.32
C ASP A 78 2.03 16.55 -19.48
N ALA A 79 0.91 16.06 -20.01
CA ALA A 79 0.06 15.05 -19.37
C ALA A 79 0.82 13.73 -19.16
N ILE A 80 1.51 13.23 -20.19
CA ILE A 80 2.34 12.02 -20.11
C ILE A 80 3.47 12.23 -19.09
N ARG A 81 4.11 13.41 -19.08
CA ARG A 81 5.16 13.74 -18.10
C ARG A 81 4.62 13.72 -16.67
N GLN A 82 3.46 14.32 -16.42
CA GLN A 82 2.82 14.35 -15.11
C GLN A 82 2.44 12.96 -14.62
N LEU A 83 1.83 12.13 -15.48
CA LEU A 83 1.48 10.75 -15.15
C LEU A 83 2.70 9.88 -14.87
N ASN A 84 3.76 10.00 -15.68
CA ASN A 84 5.01 9.27 -15.45
C ASN A 84 5.71 9.73 -14.16
N ALA A 85 5.71 11.03 -13.87
CA ALA A 85 6.28 11.54 -12.62
C ALA A 85 5.50 11.01 -11.39
N ALA A 86 4.17 11.02 -11.45
CA ALA A 86 3.32 10.48 -10.39
C ALA A 86 3.54 8.97 -10.20
N LEU A 87 3.61 8.21 -11.29
CA LEU A 87 3.82 6.77 -11.24
C LEU A 87 5.20 6.39 -10.72
N THR A 88 6.25 7.12 -11.13
CA THR A 88 7.61 6.89 -10.62
C THR A 88 7.72 7.24 -9.15
N HIS A 89 7.06 8.32 -8.70
CA HIS A 89 6.98 8.67 -7.29
C HIS A 89 6.25 7.60 -6.48
N ALA A 90 5.07 7.18 -6.91
CA ALA A 90 4.28 6.13 -6.25
C ALA A 90 5.08 4.83 -6.12
N LYS A 91 5.71 4.36 -7.20
CA LYS A 91 6.56 3.16 -7.17
C LYS A 91 7.74 3.27 -6.21
N ALA A 92 8.42 4.42 -6.19
CA ALA A 92 9.52 4.64 -5.26
C ALA A 92 9.04 4.60 -3.80
N ALA A 93 7.89 5.20 -3.52
CA ALA A 93 7.28 5.21 -2.19
C ALA A 93 6.79 3.81 -1.76
N GLU A 94 6.20 3.03 -2.67
CA GLU A 94 5.83 1.63 -2.41
C GLU A 94 7.04 0.78 -2.03
N VAL A 95 8.13 0.87 -2.80
CA VAL A 95 9.37 0.14 -2.51
C VAL A 95 9.93 0.51 -1.14
N GLN A 96 9.86 1.78 -0.76
CA GLN A 96 10.28 2.24 0.56
C GLN A 96 9.37 1.72 1.68
N ALA A 97 8.05 1.76 1.48
CA ALA A 97 7.08 1.23 2.44
C ALA A 97 7.24 -0.28 2.65
N GLU A 98 7.45 -1.03 1.56
CA GLU A 98 7.76 -2.46 1.58
C GLU A 98 9.06 -2.75 2.34
N ALA A 99 10.13 -1.99 2.10
CA ALA A 99 11.40 -2.15 2.79
C ALA A 99 11.26 -1.93 4.31
N ASN A 100 10.51 -0.90 4.72
CA ASN A 100 10.24 -0.62 6.12
C ASN A 100 9.44 -1.75 6.77
N TRP A 101 8.41 -2.26 6.09
CA TRP A 101 7.58 -3.36 6.57
C TRP A 101 8.37 -4.66 6.72
N LYS A 102 9.18 -5.02 5.70
CA LYS A 102 10.08 -6.19 5.77
C LYS A 102 11.06 -6.08 6.94
N THR A 103 11.57 -4.88 7.20
CA THR A 103 12.47 -4.60 8.34
C THR A 103 11.77 -4.84 9.68
N TYR A 104 10.53 -4.34 9.84
CA TYR A 104 9.76 -4.56 11.07
C TYR A 104 9.47 -6.04 11.33
N TRP A 105 9.10 -6.80 10.30
CA TRP A 105 8.78 -8.23 10.42
C TRP A 105 10.02 -9.15 10.41
N ASN A 106 11.24 -8.61 10.29
CA ASN A 106 12.48 -9.37 10.09
C ASN A 106 12.37 -10.38 8.93
N ILE A 107 11.66 -10.01 7.87
CA ILE A 107 11.53 -10.82 6.66
C ILE A 107 12.80 -10.63 5.83
N SER A 108 13.40 -11.74 5.37
CA SER A 108 14.60 -11.66 4.51
C SER A 108 14.31 -10.79 3.29
N PRO A 109 15.21 -9.88 2.88
CA PRO A 109 15.05 -9.07 1.67
C PRO A 109 14.86 -9.91 0.39
N THR A 110 15.29 -11.17 0.42
CA THR A 110 15.17 -12.14 -0.68
C THR A 110 13.87 -12.94 -0.69
N ALA A 111 13.01 -12.76 0.32
CA ALA A 111 11.69 -13.37 0.33
C ALA A 111 10.82 -12.64 -0.69
N ASP A 112 10.51 -13.33 -1.78
CA ASP A 112 9.69 -12.84 -2.88
C ASP A 112 8.21 -12.88 -2.47
N VAL A 113 7.86 -12.03 -1.50
CA VAL A 113 6.46 -11.76 -1.14
C VAL A 113 6.06 -10.57 -1.99
N PRO A 114 5.26 -10.75 -3.07
CA PRO A 114 4.83 -9.65 -3.88
C PRO A 114 3.91 -8.75 -3.05
N THR A 115 4.41 -7.57 -2.70
CA THR A 115 3.64 -6.53 -2.01
C THR A 115 3.50 -5.26 -2.86
N SER A 116 3.74 -5.36 -4.18
CA SER A 116 3.44 -4.31 -5.15
C SER A 116 1.95 -4.24 -5.45
N TRP A 117 1.34 -3.07 -5.31
CA TRP A 117 -0.10 -2.87 -5.51
C TRP A 117 -0.40 -2.03 -6.78
N ILE A 118 0.61 -1.32 -7.31
CA ILE A 118 0.54 -0.45 -8.50
C ILE A 118 1.33 -1.01 -9.69
#